data_AF-X1FDJ4-F1
#
_entry.id   AF-X1FDJ4-F1
#
_cell.length_a   1.000
_cell.length_b   1.000
_cell.length_c   1.000
_cell.angle_alpha   90.00
_cell.angle_beta   90.00
_cell.angle_gamma   90.00
#
_symmetry.space_group_name_H-M   'P 1'
#
loop_
_entity.id
_entity.type
_entity.pdbx_description
1 polymer ?
#
loop_
_entity_poly.entity_id
_entity_poly.type
_entity_poly.pdbx_seq_one_letter_code
_entity_poly.pdbx_strand_id
1 'polypeptide(L)'
;MAEGEVSNPKLAMAICYEPEGISISPNAPYYSLPLDLGKVTNFAEVGSRFGLNKNQERLLEKNGFVVIPWHGDDIVQPYKTLKEQGVPIFVTSDTLLHLYHIQFNEILKRLEEEEFFDELIDMSQAMMERAIWDYESFTDSDLKEAARRNVAYFAVALKLLQTPTEGYDEEKARQEIEQWNQEHPWDEKEFKPLKKVDLSIPSYVVGEVTSEIKNIEGHEGFKPSAIFNSPDSPNPYKEDYSQYVPRGHYTRSEALKRYFKAMMWYGRMAFFLKGGTDALVGERDARIATIQASLISAELPNVKVNDATCWETWNRIYSVTSFFVGTADDLTPYEYLEAIGKVFGTEFDVRQLANEEALLDLKAELAQMRNPEIYGGSGIC
;
A
#
# COMPACT_ATOMS: atom_id res chain seq x y z
N MET A 1 -13.97 -17.77 22.07
CA MET A 1 -12.51 -17.65 22.33
C MET A 1 -11.86 -18.93 21.83
N ALA A 2 -11.46 -18.92 20.57
CA ALA A 2 -10.72 -19.99 19.93
C ALA A 2 -9.33 -19.44 19.60
N GLU A 3 -8.30 -20.27 19.83
CA GLU A 3 -6.92 -20.03 19.44
C GLU A 3 -6.85 -19.71 17.94
N GLY A 4 -6.49 -18.48 17.57
CA GLY A 4 -6.33 -18.09 16.16
C GLY A 4 -6.74 -16.66 15.78
N GLU A 5 -7.29 -15.85 16.70
CA GLU A 5 -7.42 -14.41 16.43
C GLU A 5 -6.03 -13.79 16.40
N VAL A 6 -5.54 -13.48 15.20
CA VAL A 6 -4.43 -12.54 15.03
C VAL A 6 -4.94 -11.18 15.52
N SER A 7 -4.81 -10.99 16.83
CA SER A 7 -4.87 -9.72 17.51
C SER A 7 -3.96 -8.77 16.75
N ASN A 8 -4.54 -7.70 16.19
CA ASN A 8 -3.90 -6.54 15.58
C ASN A 8 -2.51 -6.80 14.94
N PRO A 9 -2.30 -6.62 13.63
CA PRO A 9 -0.99 -6.87 12.99
C PRO A 9 0.23 -6.22 13.67
N LYS A 10 0.06 -5.14 14.46
CA LYS A 10 1.11 -4.59 15.35
C LYS A 10 1.69 -5.61 16.33
N LEU A 11 0.89 -6.56 16.82
CA LEU A 11 1.28 -7.60 17.78
C LEU A 11 1.82 -8.86 17.09
N ALA A 12 1.42 -9.13 15.85
CA ALA A 12 1.90 -10.29 15.09
C ALA A 12 3.43 -10.27 14.91
N MET A 13 4.02 -9.09 14.68
CA MET A 13 5.48 -8.95 14.55
C MET A 13 6.25 -9.23 15.84
N ALA A 14 5.74 -8.76 16.98
CA ALA A 14 6.40 -8.94 18.26
C ALA A 14 6.48 -10.41 18.70
N ILE A 15 5.54 -11.24 18.23
CA ILE A 15 5.50 -12.68 18.52
C ILE A 15 6.54 -13.44 17.68
N CYS A 16 6.90 -12.94 16.49
CA CYS A 16 7.82 -13.61 15.58
C CYS A 16 9.30 -13.19 15.76
N TYR A 17 9.58 -12.19 16.61
CA TYR A 17 10.93 -11.68 16.84
C TYR A 17 11.37 -11.91 18.27
N GLU A 18 12.33 -12.82 18.46
CA GLU A 18 13.07 -12.96 19.71
C GLU A 18 14.46 -12.32 19.55
N PRO A 19 14.78 -11.24 20.26
CA PRO A 19 16.12 -10.68 20.22
C PRO A 19 17.08 -11.62 20.93
N GLU A 20 17.94 -12.31 20.17
CA GLU A 20 19.08 -13.01 20.77
C GLU A 20 20.05 -11.99 21.37
N GLY A 21 20.30 -12.10 22.68
CA GLY A 21 21.20 -11.24 23.41
C GLY A 21 22.66 -11.48 23.02
N ILE A 22 23.10 -10.84 21.92
CA ILE A 22 24.50 -10.88 21.49
C ILE A 22 25.29 -9.87 22.33
N SER A 23 26.10 -10.36 23.26
CA SER A 23 27.05 -9.55 24.04
C SER A 23 28.43 -9.57 23.37
N ILE A 24 28.70 -8.63 22.47
CA ILE A 24 30.02 -8.43 21.87
C ILE A 24 30.71 -7.24 22.56
N SER A 25 31.96 -7.42 23.00
CA SER A 25 32.83 -6.32 23.40
C SER A 25 33.71 -5.93 22.21
N PRO A 26 33.50 -4.76 21.57
CA PRO A 26 34.33 -4.32 20.46
C PRO A 26 35.79 -4.16 20.93
N ASN A 27 36.74 -4.79 20.24
CA ASN A 27 38.17 -4.70 20.54
C ASN A 27 39.00 -4.43 19.27
N ALA A 28 38.46 -3.59 18.38
CA ALA A 28 39.20 -3.16 17.20
C ALA A 28 40.29 -2.15 17.62
N PRO A 29 41.51 -2.24 17.06
CA PRO A 29 42.55 -1.23 17.27
C PRO A 29 42.04 0.16 16.88
N TYR A 30 42.28 1.15 17.73
CA TYR A 30 41.89 2.53 17.50
C TYR A 30 43.10 3.40 17.16
N TYR A 31 42.87 4.42 16.35
CA TYR A 31 43.83 5.50 16.10
C TYR A 31 43.39 6.76 16.83
N SER A 32 44.34 7.64 17.14
CA SER A 32 44.06 8.95 17.72
C SER A 32 43.92 10.01 16.65
N LEU A 33 43.01 10.96 16.85
CA LEU A 33 42.86 12.14 16.00
C LEU A 33 43.66 13.32 16.59
N PRO A 34 44.20 14.22 15.77
CA PRO A 34 44.22 14.18 14.30
C PRO A 34 45.16 13.10 13.75
N LEU A 35 44.80 12.56 12.59
CA LEU A 35 45.47 11.47 11.91
C LEU A 35 46.79 11.94 11.29
N ASP A 36 47.87 11.24 11.58
CA ASP A 36 49.18 11.48 10.96
C ASP A 36 49.25 10.73 9.62
N LEU A 37 48.97 11.43 8.51
CA LEU A 37 48.96 10.84 7.16
C LEU A 37 50.31 10.22 6.77
N GLY A 38 51.42 10.66 7.37
CA GLY A 38 52.74 10.08 7.15
C GLY A 38 52.92 8.67 7.74
N LYS A 39 52.07 8.29 8.70
CA LYS A 39 52.03 6.93 9.29
C LYS A 39 51.08 5.99 8.57
N VAL A 40 50.29 6.48 7.62
CA VAL A 40 49.33 5.67 6.86
C VAL A 40 50.04 5.01 5.68
N THR A 41 50.20 3.69 5.74
CA THR A 41 51.07 2.90 4.84
C THR A 41 50.76 3.07 3.35
N ASN A 42 49.49 3.30 2.98
CA ASN A 42 49.01 3.35 1.60
C ASN A 42 48.45 4.73 1.20
N PHE A 43 48.67 5.79 1.99
CA PHE A 43 48.04 7.09 1.74
C PHE A 43 48.43 7.70 0.39
N ALA A 44 49.72 7.65 0.01
CA ALA A 44 50.17 8.24 -1.25
C ALA A 44 49.51 7.60 -2.48
N GLU A 45 49.33 6.28 -2.46
CA GLU A 45 48.68 5.53 -3.54
C GLU A 45 47.17 5.81 -3.58
N VAL A 46 46.49 5.69 -2.43
CA VAL A 46 45.04 5.88 -2.33
C VAL A 46 44.65 7.34 -2.61
N GLY A 47 45.36 8.29 -2.02
CA GLY A 47 45.13 9.73 -2.22
C GLY A 47 45.28 10.15 -3.68
N SER A 48 46.28 9.59 -4.38
CA SER A 48 46.46 9.84 -5.82
C SER A 48 45.35 9.22 -6.68
N ARG A 49 44.81 8.04 -6.31
CA ARG A 49 43.72 7.39 -7.06
C ARG A 49 42.41 8.17 -6.98
N PHE A 50 42.10 8.76 -5.82
CA PHE A 50 40.89 9.56 -5.62
C PHE A 50 41.06 11.05 -5.92
N GLY A 51 42.28 11.52 -6.21
CA GLY A 51 42.55 12.92 -6.52
C GLY A 51 42.15 13.87 -5.39
N LEU A 52 42.47 13.50 -4.13
CA LEU A 52 42.10 14.30 -2.96
C LEU A 52 42.72 15.70 -3.04
N ASN A 53 41.90 16.73 -2.83
CA ASN A 53 42.39 18.09 -2.71
C ASN A 53 42.84 18.42 -1.27
N LYS A 54 43.58 19.52 -1.10
CA LYS A 54 44.10 19.93 0.23
C LYS A 54 43.04 20.12 1.31
N ASN A 55 41.81 20.46 0.95
CA ASN A 55 40.72 20.58 1.93
C ASN A 55 40.24 19.20 2.37
N GLN A 56 40.13 18.25 1.44
CA GLN A 56 39.77 16.86 1.73
C GLN A 56 40.86 16.17 2.59
N GLU A 57 42.13 16.44 2.32
CA GLU A 57 43.24 15.93 3.15
C GLU A 57 43.15 16.45 4.59
N ARG A 58 42.89 17.75 4.79
CA ARG A 58 42.69 18.32 6.13
C ARG A 58 41.46 17.74 6.85
N LEU A 59 40.39 17.46 6.11
CA LEU A 59 39.20 16.80 6.69
C LEU A 59 39.52 15.37 7.10
N LEU A 60 40.32 14.65 6.31
CA LEU A 60 40.79 13.31 6.65
C LEU A 60 41.70 13.32 7.88
N GLU A 61 42.65 14.24 7.98
CA GLU A 61 43.48 14.44 9.18
C GLU A 61 42.62 14.72 10.41
N LYS A 62 41.65 15.62 10.30
CA LYS A 62 40.83 16.05 11.43
C LYS A 62 39.86 14.96 11.90
N ASN A 63 39.17 14.31 10.97
CA ASN A 63 38.03 13.45 11.27
C ASN A 63 38.32 11.95 11.16
N GLY A 64 39.44 11.57 10.54
CA GLY A 64 39.75 10.17 10.21
C GLY A 64 39.00 9.61 9.01
N PHE A 65 38.09 10.39 8.41
CA PHE A 65 37.41 10.06 7.17
C PHE A 65 37.13 11.33 6.35
N VAL A 66 36.88 11.16 5.05
CA VAL A 66 36.42 12.22 4.16
C VAL A 66 35.40 11.66 3.17
N VAL A 67 34.36 12.44 2.86
CA VAL A 67 33.37 12.09 1.85
C VAL A 67 33.80 12.69 0.51
N ILE A 68 33.83 11.86 -0.52
CA ILE A 68 34.16 12.27 -1.89
C ILE A 68 32.93 12.07 -2.80
N PRO A 69 32.70 12.96 -3.78
CA PRO A 69 31.66 12.76 -4.77
C PRO A 69 31.90 11.45 -5.53
N TRP A 70 30.83 10.67 -5.71
CA TRP A 70 30.81 9.46 -6.51
C TRP A 70 29.68 9.54 -7.54
N HIS A 71 29.79 8.80 -8.63
CA HIS A 71 28.79 8.76 -9.70
C HIS A 71 28.15 7.37 -9.84
N GLY A 72 26.85 7.35 -10.10
CA GLY A 72 26.08 6.13 -10.36
C GLY A 72 25.31 5.62 -9.14
N ASP A 73 24.27 4.85 -9.42
CA ASP A 73 23.27 4.38 -8.44
C ASP A 73 23.45 2.89 -8.07
N ASP A 74 24.53 2.26 -8.53
CA ASP A 74 24.83 0.85 -8.29
C ASP A 74 25.86 0.71 -7.16
N ILE A 75 25.42 0.15 -6.03
CA ILE A 75 26.27 -0.07 -4.86
C ILE A 75 27.44 -1.03 -5.13
N VAL A 76 27.34 -1.87 -6.17
CA VAL A 76 28.37 -2.85 -6.55
C VAL A 76 29.53 -2.17 -7.28
N GLN A 77 29.27 -1.08 -8.03
CA GLN A 77 30.30 -0.38 -8.80
C GLN A 77 31.46 0.11 -7.94
N PRO A 78 31.24 0.85 -6.82
CA PRO A 78 32.33 1.25 -5.94
C PRO A 78 33.23 0.08 -5.53
N TYR A 79 32.64 -1.04 -5.09
CA TYR A 79 33.41 -2.22 -4.68
C TYR A 79 34.23 -2.83 -5.82
N LYS A 80 33.66 -2.90 -7.03
CA LYS A 80 34.35 -3.38 -8.22
C LYS A 80 35.51 -2.46 -8.59
N THR A 81 35.28 -1.15 -8.63
CA THR A 81 36.33 -0.16 -8.94
C THR A 81 37.45 -0.19 -7.91
N LEU A 82 37.13 -0.25 -6.61
CA LEU A 82 38.12 -0.38 -5.53
C LEU A 82 38.98 -1.64 -5.72
N LYS A 83 38.36 -2.78 -6.05
CA LYS A 83 39.06 -4.05 -6.30
C LYS A 83 39.99 -3.97 -7.51
N GLU A 84 39.50 -3.44 -8.64
CA GLU A 84 40.29 -3.27 -9.87
C GLU A 84 41.46 -2.30 -9.65
N GLN A 85 41.26 -1.31 -8.80
CA GLN A 85 42.27 -0.38 -8.36
C GLN A 85 43.13 -0.93 -7.20
N GLY A 86 42.95 -2.15 -6.71
CA GLY A 86 43.74 -2.64 -5.57
C GLY A 86 43.66 -1.76 -4.31
N VAL A 87 42.62 -0.92 -4.18
CA VAL A 87 42.35 -0.14 -2.98
C VAL A 87 41.67 -1.07 -1.97
N PRO A 88 42.14 -1.11 -0.70
CA PRO A 88 41.51 -1.91 0.32
C PRO A 88 40.02 -1.60 0.47
N ILE A 89 39.20 -2.64 0.43
CA ILE A 89 37.75 -2.53 0.56
C ILE A 89 37.37 -2.60 2.03
N PHE A 90 36.60 -1.62 2.47
CA PHE A 90 35.93 -1.64 3.77
C PHE A 90 34.44 -1.94 3.55
N VAL A 91 33.97 -3.08 4.05
CA VAL A 91 32.57 -3.50 3.95
C VAL A 91 31.83 -2.99 5.18
N THR A 92 30.81 -2.15 4.96
CA THR A 92 29.94 -1.64 6.03
C THR A 92 28.67 -2.48 6.14
N SER A 93 27.88 -2.21 7.18
CA SER A 93 26.52 -2.72 7.30
C SER A 93 25.63 -2.34 6.12
N ASP A 94 25.95 -1.29 5.37
CA ASP A 94 25.14 -0.80 4.25
C ASP A 94 25.03 -1.83 3.13
N THR A 95 26.05 -2.66 2.92
CA THR A 95 25.98 -3.77 1.97
C THR A 95 24.91 -4.78 2.37
N LEU A 96 24.85 -5.12 3.67
CA LEU A 96 23.84 -6.04 4.19
C LEU A 96 22.45 -5.39 4.16
N LEU A 97 22.33 -4.12 4.53
CA LEU A 97 21.07 -3.38 4.47
C LEU A 97 20.57 -3.22 3.03
N HIS A 98 21.45 -3.03 2.06
CA HIS A 98 21.10 -2.96 0.65
C HIS A 98 20.60 -4.31 0.12
N LEU A 99 21.30 -5.40 0.44
CA LEU A 99 20.84 -6.75 0.07
C LEU A 99 19.49 -7.07 0.71
N TYR A 100 19.31 -6.70 1.98
CA TYR A 100 18.04 -6.82 2.67
C TYR A 100 16.94 -6.02 1.96
N HIS A 101 17.20 -4.77 1.57
CA HIS A 101 16.25 -3.94 0.82
C HIS A 101 15.87 -4.54 -0.55
N ILE A 102 16.84 -5.11 -1.30
CA ILE A 102 16.53 -5.82 -2.55
C ILE A 102 15.64 -7.02 -2.26
N GLN A 103 16.02 -7.88 -1.31
CA GLN A 103 15.25 -9.06 -0.94
C GLN A 103 13.83 -8.69 -0.52
N PHE A 104 13.70 -7.67 0.31
CA PHE A 104 12.43 -7.15 0.80
C PHE A 104 11.51 -6.71 -0.35
N ASN A 105 12.02 -5.89 -1.27
CA ASN A 105 11.25 -5.43 -2.43
C ASN A 105 10.87 -6.57 -3.37
N GLU A 106 11.76 -7.54 -3.60
CA GLU A 106 11.47 -8.71 -4.44
C GLU A 106 10.42 -9.62 -3.82
N ILE A 107 10.43 -9.81 -2.49
CA ILE A 107 9.39 -10.57 -1.78
C ILE A 107 8.04 -9.87 -1.91
N LEU A 108 7.96 -8.56 -1.58
CA LEU A 108 6.72 -7.80 -1.66
C LEU A 108 6.13 -7.83 -3.07
N LYS A 109 6.97 -7.56 -4.08
CA LYS A 109 6.59 -7.61 -5.49
C LYS A 109 5.97 -8.95 -5.87
N ARG A 110 6.60 -10.07 -5.48
CA ARG A 110 6.10 -11.41 -5.79
C ARG A 110 4.80 -11.72 -5.07
N LEU A 111 4.63 -11.29 -3.82
CA LEU A 111 3.38 -11.46 -3.09
C LEU A 111 2.23 -10.69 -3.76
N GLU A 112 2.46 -9.43 -4.11
CA GLU A 112 1.47 -8.57 -4.78
C GLU A 112 1.05 -9.14 -6.16
N GLU A 113 2.02 -9.66 -6.91
CA GLU A 113 1.81 -10.17 -8.26
C GLU A 113 1.27 -11.61 -8.32
N GLU A 114 1.85 -12.53 -7.54
CA GLU A 114 1.59 -13.98 -7.65
C GLU A 114 0.50 -14.46 -6.69
N GLU A 115 0.29 -13.78 -5.55
CA GLU A 115 -0.64 -14.22 -4.50
C GLU A 115 -1.84 -13.28 -4.36
N PHE A 116 -1.61 -11.97 -4.20
CA PHE A 116 -2.67 -11.04 -3.83
C PHE A 116 -3.50 -10.52 -5.01
N PHE A 117 -2.98 -10.55 -6.23
CA PHE A 117 -3.70 -10.06 -7.40
C PHE A 117 -5.03 -10.77 -7.60
N ASP A 118 -5.01 -12.11 -7.63
CA ASP A 118 -6.20 -12.93 -7.84
C ASP A 118 -7.13 -12.92 -6.62
N GLU A 119 -6.57 -12.93 -5.40
CA GLU A 119 -7.33 -12.80 -4.15
C GLU A 119 -8.10 -11.47 -4.07
N LEU A 120 -7.47 -10.38 -4.52
CA LEU A 120 -8.09 -9.06 -4.55
C LEU A 120 -9.25 -9.02 -5.55
N ILE A 121 -9.13 -9.66 -6.72
CA ILE A 121 -10.23 -9.79 -7.69
C ILE A 121 -11.40 -10.53 -7.06
N ASP A 122 -11.15 -11.71 -6.49
CA ASP A 122 -12.21 -12.57 -5.95
C ASP A 122 -12.96 -11.90 -4.79
N MET A 123 -12.22 -11.29 -3.86
CA MET A 123 -12.81 -10.57 -2.73
C MET A 123 -13.62 -9.37 -3.22
N SER A 124 -13.10 -8.59 -4.18
CA SER A 124 -13.80 -7.42 -4.72
C SER A 124 -15.09 -7.83 -5.43
N GLN A 125 -15.08 -8.95 -6.16
CA GLN A 125 -16.27 -9.48 -6.82
C GLN A 125 -17.33 -9.92 -5.80
N ALA A 126 -16.95 -10.73 -4.82
CA ALA A 126 -17.87 -11.22 -3.80
C ALA A 126 -18.50 -10.06 -3.00
N MET A 127 -17.72 -9.05 -2.65
CA MET A 127 -18.21 -7.86 -1.94
C MET A 127 -19.08 -6.95 -2.82
N MET A 128 -18.78 -6.84 -4.12
CA MET A 128 -19.65 -6.14 -5.08
C MET A 128 -21.02 -6.82 -5.18
N GLU A 129 -21.05 -8.14 -5.33
CA GLU A 129 -22.29 -8.93 -5.38
C GLU A 129 -23.11 -8.77 -4.10
N ARG A 130 -22.44 -8.76 -2.94
CA ARG A 130 -23.10 -8.47 -1.66
C ARG A 130 -23.69 -7.06 -1.60
N ALA A 131 -22.94 -6.06 -2.03
CA ALA A 131 -23.41 -4.67 -2.06
C ALA A 131 -24.60 -4.48 -3.03
N ILE A 132 -24.66 -5.25 -4.12
CA ILE A 132 -25.81 -5.28 -5.04
C ILE A 132 -27.04 -5.80 -4.30
N TRP A 133 -26.90 -6.92 -3.58
CA TRP A 133 -27.99 -7.49 -2.79
C TRP A 133 -28.48 -6.51 -1.71
N ASP A 134 -27.57 -5.81 -1.03
CA ASP A 134 -27.89 -4.78 -0.04
C ASP A 134 -28.70 -3.65 -0.66
N TYR A 135 -28.25 -3.12 -1.81
CA TYR A 135 -28.92 -2.07 -2.53
C TYR A 135 -30.35 -2.46 -2.92
N GLU A 136 -30.55 -3.68 -3.40
CA GLU A 136 -31.86 -4.20 -3.78
C GLU A 136 -32.78 -4.41 -2.57
N SER A 137 -32.22 -4.84 -1.44
CA SER A 137 -32.96 -5.18 -0.22
C SER A 137 -33.32 -3.97 0.63
N PHE A 138 -32.51 -2.91 0.63
CA PHE A 138 -32.76 -1.74 1.47
C PHE A 138 -33.85 -0.82 0.91
N THR A 139 -34.71 -0.37 1.83
CA THR A 139 -35.79 0.59 1.60
C THR A 139 -35.48 1.97 2.15
N ASP A 140 -34.64 2.08 3.19
CA ASP A 140 -34.14 3.34 3.73
C ASP A 140 -33.22 4.04 2.72
N SER A 141 -33.35 5.36 2.57
CA SER A 141 -32.64 6.11 1.54
C SER A 141 -31.13 6.17 1.77
N ASP A 142 -30.69 6.30 3.02
CA ASP A 142 -29.27 6.44 3.34
C ASP A 142 -28.57 5.08 3.28
N LEU A 143 -29.22 4.02 3.77
CA LEU A 143 -28.72 2.65 3.61
C LEU A 143 -28.60 2.27 2.13
N LYS A 144 -29.63 2.60 1.34
CA LYS A 144 -29.65 2.30 -0.09
C LYS A 144 -28.57 3.09 -0.83
N GLU A 145 -28.38 4.37 -0.51
CA GLU A 145 -27.31 5.19 -1.10
C GLU A 145 -25.92 4.68 -0.70
N ALA A 146 -25.71 4.28 0.55
CA ALA A 146 -24.45 3.69 0.99
C ALA A 146 -24.15 2.36 0.25
N ALA A 147 -25.13 1.46 0.16
CA ALA A 147 -24.97 0.22 -0.60
C ALA A 147 -24.67 0.49 -2.09
N ARG A 148 -25.36 1.47 -2.70
CA ARG A 148 -25.12 1.91 -4.09
C ARG A 148 -23.67 2.36 -4.29
N ARG A 149 -23.13 3.19 -3.39
CA ARG A 149 -21.74 3.64 -3.46
C ARG A 149 -20.75 2.50 -3.22
N ASN A 150 -21.07 1.54 -2.34
CA ASN A 150 -20.25 0.33 -2.18
C ASN A 150 -20.20 -0.51 -3.45
N VAL A 151 -21.31 -0.67 -4.18
CA VAL A 151 -21.31 -1.34 -5.51
C VAL A 151 -20.34 -0.62 -6.45
N ALA A 152 -20.43 0.71 -6.54
CA ALA A 152 -19.54 1.50 -7.39
C ALA A 152 -18.07 1.41 -6.94
N TYR A 153 -17.81 1.42 -5.64
CA TYR A 153 -16.49 1.32 -5.03
C TYR A 153 -15.77 0.02 -5.42
N PHE A 154 -16.43 -1.13 -5.29
CA PHE A 154 -15.87 -2.42 -5.72
C PHE A 154 -15.81 -2.54 -7.25
N ALA A 155 -16.79 -1.98 -7.98
CA ALA A 155 -16.79 -1.99 -9.45
C ALA A 155 -15.61 -1.22 -10.05
N VAL A 156 -15.20 -0.09 -9.45
CA VAL A 156 -14.01 0.66 -9.88
C VAL A 156 -12.75 -0.20 -9.72
N ALA A 157 -12.56 -0.81 -8.55
CA ALA A 157 -11.39 -1.67 -8.31
C ALA A 157 -11.34 -2.86 -9.29
N LEU A 158 -12.46 -3.56 -9.50
CA LEU A 158 -12.56 -4.63 -10.49
C LEU A 158 -12.25 -4.12 -11.89
N LYS A 159 -12.73 -2.94 -12.26
CA LYS A 159 -12.45 -2.37 -13.58
C LYS A 159 -10.96 -2.05 -13.75
N LEU A 160 -10.27 -1.56 -12.71
CA LEU A 160 -8.82 -1.33 -12.72
C LEU A 160 -8.03 -2.64 -12.85
N LEU A 161 -8.46 -3.70 -12.14
CA LEU A 161 -7.81 -5.02 -12.19
C LEU A 161 -8.02 -5.74 -13.53
N GLN A 162 -9.19 -5.53 -14.15
CA GLN A 162 -9.60 -6.23 -15.38
C GLN A 162 -9.24 -5.48 -16.67
N THR A 163 -8.94 -4.19 -16.61
CA THR A 163 -8.62 -3.38 -17.80
C THR A 163 -7.12 -3.36 -18.05
N PRO A 164 -6.65 -3.80 -19.23
CA PRO A 164 -5.26 -3.65 -19.63
C PRO A 164 -4.78 -2.19 -19.62
N THR A 165 -3.54 -1.99 -19.18
CA THR A 165 -2.91 -0.68 -19.25
C THR A 165 -2.64 -0.28 -20.69
N GLU A 166 -2.60 1.03 -20.94
CA GLU A 166 -2.34 1.55 -22.28
C GLU A 166 -1.01 1.01 -22.84
N GLY A 167 -1.08 0.44 -24.05
CA GLY A 167 0.08 -0.15 -24.73
C GLY A 167 0.43 -1.57 -24.30
N TYR A 168 -0.33 -2.20 -23.40
CA TYR A 168 -0.16 -3.62 -23.10
C TYR A 168 -0.68 -4.50 -24.24
N ASP A 169 0.16 -5.45 -24.67
CA ASP A 169 -0.15 -6.48 -25.65
C ASP A 169 0.27 -7.84 -25.07
N GLU A 170 -0.73 -8.71 -24.85
CA GLU A 170 -0.54 -10.02 -24.24
C GLU A 170 0.33 -10.95 -25.10
N GLU A 171 0.17 -10.90 -26.43
CA GLU A 171 0.94 -11.72 -27.36
C GLU A 171 2.39 -11.24 -27.44
N LYS A 172 2.59 -9.92 -27.42
CA LYS A 172 3.94 -9.36 -27.33
C LYS A 172 4.65 -9.77 -26.03
N ALA A 173 3.95 -9.70 -24.90
CA ALA A 173 4.50 -10.13 -23.61
C ALA A 173 4.86 -11.63 -23.61
N ARG A 174 4.03 -12.48 -24.24
CA ARG A 174 4.33 -13.90 -24.42
C ARG A 174 5.59 -14.12 -25.26
N GLN A 175 5.73 -13.41 -26.37
CA GLN A 175 6.91 -13.49 -27.25
C GLN A 175 8.19 -13.03 -26.54
N GLU A 176 8.13 -11.97 -25.73
CA GLU A 176 9.27 -11.49 -24.95
C GLU A 176 9.76 -12.54 -23.94
N ILE A 177 8.85 -13.27 -23.29
CA ILE A 177 9.21 -14.37 -22.38
C ILE A 177 9.80 -15.55 -23.14
N GLU A 178 9.23 -15.92 -24.28
CA GLU A 178 9.78 -17.01 -25.11
C GLU A 178 11.20 -16.67 -25.58
N GLN A 179 11.43 -15.42 -26.02
CA GLN A 179 12.75 -14.94 -26.39
C GLN A 179 13.72 -14.96 -25.19
N TRP A 180 13.28 -14.51 -24.01
CA TRP A 180 14.09 -14.56 -22.80
C TRP A 180 14.55 -15.98 -22.49
N ASN A 181 13.64 -16.97 -22.57
CA ASN A 181 13.94 -18.37 -22.28
C ASN A 181 14.94 -18.97 -23.28
N GLN A 182 14.93 -18.51 -24.53
CA GLN A 182 15.93 -18.90 -25.53
C GLN A 182 17.32 -18.32 -25.20
N GLU A 183 17.38 -17.07 -24.75
CA GLU A 183 18.63 -16.38 -24.40
C GLU A 183 19.20 -16.80 -23.04
N HIS A 184 18.33 -17.19 -22.10
CA HIS A 184 18.67 -17.53 -20.71
C HIS A 184 18.07 -18.89 -20.29
N PRO A 185 18.51 -20.03 -20.86
CA PRO A 185 17.97 -21.36 -20.52
C PRO A 185 18.16 -21.77 -19.05
N TRP A 186 19.01 -21.05 -18.29
CA TRP A 186 19.23 -21.27 -16.86
C TRP A 186 18.28 -20.46 -15.94
N ASP A 187 17.45 -19.58 -16.51
CA ASP A 187 16.50 -18.71 -15.81
C ASP A 187 15.19 -18.62 -16.60
N GLU A 188 14.57 -19.79 -16.82
CA GLU A 188 13.32 -19.88 -17.55
C GLU A 188 12.17 -19.19 -16.80
N LYS A 189 11.38 -18.43 -17.56
CA LYS A 189 10.19 -17.73 -17.10
C LYS A 189 8.94 -18.35 -17.72
N GLU A 190 7.89 -18.44 -16.92
CA GLU A 190 6.58 -18.89 -17.38
C GLU A 190 5.67 -17.69 -17.61
N PHE A 191 5.00 -17.63 -18.76
CA PHE A 191 3.93 -16.67 -18.98
C PHE A 191 2.66 -17.12 -18.26
N LYS A 192 2.29 -16.42 -17.20
CA LYS A 192 1.02 -16.63 -16.49
C LYS A 192 0.00 -15.59 -16.96
N PRO A 193 -1.08 -15.98 -17.65
CA PRO A 193 -2.12 -15.04 -18.03
C PRO A 193 -2.81 -14.49 -16.78
N LEU A 194 -3.13 -13.20 -16.79
CA LEU A 194 -3.85 -12.56 -15.69
C LEU A 194 -5.28 -13.09 -15.62
N LYS A 195 -5.77 -13.32 -14.40
CA LYS A 195 -7.13 -13.77 -14.15
C LYS A 195 -8.16 -12.79 -14.71
N LYS A 196 -9.07 -13.33 -15.53
CA LYS A 196 -10.19 -12.59 -16.13
C LYS A 196 -11.49 -13.05 -15.47
N VAL A 197 -12.33 -12.11 -15.08
CA VAL A 197 -13.67 -12.37 -14.54
C VAL A 197 -14.73 -11.69 -15.40
N ASP A 198 -15.93 -12.28 -15.44
CA ASP A 198 -17.07 -11.67 -16.13
C ASP A 198 -17.63 -10.53 -15.27
N LEU A 199 -17.23 -9.30 -15.61
CA LEU A 199 -17.58 -8.10 -14.85
C LEU A 199 -18.86 -7.46 -15.41
N SER A 200 -19.98 -7.69 -14.73
CA SER A 200 -21.26 -7.02 -15.01
C SER A 200 -21.49 -5.87 -14.03
N ILE A 201 -21.28 -4.63 -14.48
CA ILE A 201 -21.51 -3.42 -13.68
C ILE A 201 -22.99 -3.00 -13.83
N PRO A 202 -23.76 -2.88 -12.72
CA PRO A 202 -25.15 -2.47 -12.80
C PRO A 202 -25.35 -1.09 -13.43
N SER A 203 -26.44 -0.94 -14.20
CA SER A 203 -26.75 0.27 -14.96
C SER A 203 -26.95 1.52 -14.09
N TYR A 204 -27.30 1.35 -12.81
CA TYR A 204 -27.49 2.45 -11.86
C TYR A 204 -26.18 3.01 -11.28
N VAL A 205 -25.02 2.38 -11.50
CA VAL A 205 -23.70 2.91 -11.12
C VAL A 205 -22.73 3.07 -12.30
N VAL A 206 -23.01 2.46 -13.45
CA VAL A 206 -22.07 2.41 -14.58
C VAL A 206 -21.57 3.79 -15.03
N GLY A 207 -22.41 4.83 -14.97
CA GLY A 207 -22.01 6.19 -15.36
C GLY A 207 -20.99 6.83 -14.42
N GLU A 208 -21.17 6.64 -13.11
CA GLU A 208 -20.25 7.13 -12.08
C GLU A 208 -18.94 6.34 -12.10
N VAL A 209 -19.01 5.01 -12.19
CA VAL A 209 -17.83 4.14 -12.32
C VAL A 209 -17.01 4.52 -13.55
N THR A 210 -17.66 4.75 -14.70
CA THR A 210 -16.95 5.18 -15.92
C THR A 210 -16.27 6.54 -15.73
N SER A 211 -16.93 7.47 -15.03
CA SER A 211 -16.37 8.80 -14.75
C SER A 211 -15.18 8.73 -13.79
N GLU A 212 -15.28 7.88 -12.76
CA GLU A 212 -14.22 7.65 -11.79
C GLU A 212 -12.98 7.02 -12.46
N ILE A 213 -13.17 6.00 -13.31
CA ILE A 213 -12.09 5.39 -14.10
C ILE A 213 -11.43 6.43 -15.02
N LYS A 214 -12.22 7.29 -15.67
CA LYS A 214 -11.68 8.37 -16.49
C LYS A 214 -10.82 9.34 -15.68
N ASN A 215 -11.22 9.67 -14.45
CA ASN A 215 -10.42 10.51 -13.57
C ASN A 215 -9.11 9.83 -13.17
N ILE A 216 -9.17 8.54 -12.80
CA ILE A 216 -8.00 7.73 -12.43
C ILE A 216 -7.02 7.62 -13.59
N GLU A 217 -7.46 7.28 -14.80
CA GLU A 217 -6.59 7.16 -15.99
C GLU A 217 -6.11 8.52 -16.51
N GLY A 218 -6.84 9.60 -16.22
CA GLY A 218 -6.40 10.95 -16.57
C GLY A 218 -5.22 11.44 -15.75
N HIS A 219 -5.01 10.90 -14.54
CA HIS A 219 -3.92 11.28 -13.63
C HIS A 219 -3.88 12.78 -13.29
N GLU A 220 -5.03 13.46 -13.33
CA GLU A 220 -5.13 14.92 -13.18
C GLU A 220 -5.46 15.34 -11.74
N GLY A 221 -4.44 15.52 -10.90
CA GLY A 221 -4.48 16.24 -9.62
C GLY A 221 -5.76 16.09 -8.78
N PHE A 222 -6.14 17.15 -8.06
CA PHE A 222 -7.35 17.15 -7.23
C PHE A 222 -8.63 17.37 -8.06
N LYS A 223 -9.56 16.41 -8.03
CA LYS A 223 -10.91 16.54 -8.62
C LYS A 223 -11.99 15.89 -7.74
N PRO A 224 -13.24 16.36 -7.81
CA PRO A 224 -14.34 15.69 -7.13
C PRO A 224 -14.53 14.25 -7.60
N SER A 225 -14.66 13.31 -6.66
CA SER A 225 -15.06 11.93 -6.97
C SER A 225 -16.49 11.89 -7.51
N ALA A 226 -16.74 11.03 -8.48
CA ALA A 226 -18.07 10.79 -9.05
C ALA A 226 -18.94 9.91 -8.13
N ILE A 227 -18.33 9.18 -7.19
CA ILE A 227 -18.99 8.19 -6.33
C ILE A 227 -19.18 8.72 -4.90
N PHE A 228 -18.16 9.38 -4.33
CA PHE A 228 -18.15 9.76 -2.92
C PHE A 228 -18.85 11.09 -2.61
N ASN A 229 -19.55 11.67 -3.58
CA ASN A 229 -20.21 12.97 -3.46
C ASN A 229 -21.70 12.88 -3.77
N SER A 230 -22.51 13.50 -2.91
CA SER A 230 -23.92 13.76 -3.22
C SER A 230 -24.00 14.78 -4.38
N PRO A 231 -25.00 14.68 -5.29
CA PRO A 231 -25.11 15.59 -6.45
C PRO A 231 -25.08 17.08 -6.09
N ASP A 232 -25.66 17.45 -4.94
CA ASP A 232 -25.75 18.82 -4.45
C ASP A 232 -24.82 19.07 -3.25
N SER A 233 -23.72 18.32 -3.13
CA SER A 233 -22.81 18.44 -1.98
C SER A 233 -22.20 19.85 -1.91
N PRO A 234 -22.41 20.60 -0.82
CA PRO A 234 -21.85 21.95 -0.67
C PRO A 234 -20.33 21.94 -0.47
N ASN A 235 -19.77 20.78 -0.12
CA ASN A 235 -18.35 20.58 0.13
C ASN A 235 -17.93 19.20 -0.40
N PRO A 236 -17.71 19.07 -1.72
CA PRO A 236 -17.43 17.77 -2.32
C PRO A 236 -16.02 17.28 -1.98
N TYR A 237 -15.92 15.99 -1.64
CA TYR A 237 -14.67 15.26 -1.54
C TYR A 237 -13.87 15.34 -2.84
N LYS A 238 -12.60 15.76 -2.74
CA LYS A 238 -11.66 15.82 -3.87
C LYS A 238 -10.55 14.80 -3.70
N GLU A 239 -10.46 13.87 -4.64
CA GLU A 239 -9.36 12.91 -4.71
C GLU A 239 -8.20 13.47 -5.54
N ASP A 240 -6.96 13.14 -5.16
CA ASP A 240 -5.76 13.42 -5.95
C ASP A 240 -5.46 12.28 -6.92
N TYR A 241 -6.01 12.38 -8.13
CA TYR A 241 -5.82 11.38 -9.17
C TYR A 241 -4.39 11.30 -9.71
N SER A 242 -3.52 12.28 -9.40
CA SER A 242 -2.11 12.21 -9.79
C SER A 242 -1.35 11.08 -9.08
N GLN A 243 -1.89 10.55 -7.98
CA GLN A 243 -1.27 9.45 -7.23
C GLN A 243 -1.42 8.07 -7.91
N TYR A 244 -2.27 7.95 -8.93
CA TYR A 244 -2.60 6.67 -9.58
C TYR A 244 -1.63 6.28 -10.70
N VAL A 245 -0.51 6.99 -10.84
CA VAL A 245 0.56 6.66 -11.82
C VAL A 245 1.47 5.56 -11.23
N PRO A 246 1.52 4.35 -11.84
CA PRO A 246 2.43 3.30 -11.38
C PRO A 246 3.89 3.75 -11.40
N ARG A 247 4.62 3.48 -10.32
CA ARG A 247 6.02 3.91 -10.13
C ARG A 247 6.84 2.85 -9.39
N GLY A 248 8.17 2.95 -9.44
CA GLY A 248 9.05 2.01 -8.76
C GLY A 248 8.91 0.58 -9.30
N HIS A 249 8.79 -0.41 -8.43
CA HIS A 249 8.64 -1.81 -8.83
C HIS A 249 7.30 -2.10 -9.52
N TYR A 250 6.27 -1.27 -9.33
CA TYR A 250 4.96 -1.48 -9.93
C TYR A 250 4.93 -1.33 -11.45
N THR A 251 6.00 -0.81 -12.07
CA THR A 251 6.09 -0.69 -13.53
C THR A 251 6.62 -1.97 -14.20
N ARG A 252 7.05 -2.96 -13.41
CA ARG A 252 7.76 -4.15 -13.89
C ARG A 252 6.87 -5.18 -14.60
N SER A 253 5.58 -5.20 -14.30
CA SER A 253 4.64 -6.11 -14.96
C SER A 253 3.25 -5.48 -15.08
N GLU A 254 2.44 -6.08 -15.94
CA GLU A 254 1.06 -5.66 -16.14
C GLU A 254 0.21 -5.90 -14.88
N ALA A 255 0.41 -7.04 -14.19
CA ALA A 255 -0.26 -7.35 -12.93
C ALA A 255 -0.04 -6.23 -11.91
N LEU A 256 1.23 -5.86 -11.70
CA LEU A 256 1.61 -4.86 -10.71
C LEU A 256 1.09 -3.47 -11.04
N LYS A 257 1.03 -3.06 -12.31
CA LYS A 257 0.46 -1.76 -12.70
C LYS A 257 -1.03 -1.69 -12.35
N ARG A 258 -1.78 -2.75 -12.61
CA ARG A 258 -3.22 -2.83 -12.31
C ARG A 258 -3.46 -2.95 -10.80
N TYR A 259 -2.68 -3.80 -10.14
CA TYR A 259 -2.68 -3.96 -8.68
C TYR A 259 -2.44 -2.63 -7.98
N PHE A 260 -1.41 -1.89 -8.42
CA PHE A 260 -1.10 -0.56 -7.90
C PHE A 260 -2.30 0.37 -7.97
N LYS A 261 -2.93 0.51 -9.14
CA LYS A 261 -4.09 1.41 -9.29
C LYS A 261 -5.26 1.00 -8.38
N ALA A 262 -5.55 -0.30 -8.27
CA ALA A 262 -6.61 -0.82 -7.41
C ALA A 262 -6.30 -0.64 -5.92
N MET A 263 -5.07 -0.90 -5.49
CA MET A 263 -4.65 -0.68 -4.11
C MET A 263 -4.55 0.81 -3.76
N MET A 264 -4.19 1.68 -4.71
CA MET A 264 -4.27 3.13 -4.54
C MET A 264 -5.72 3.58 -4.37
N TRP A 265 -6.65 3.02 -5.14
CA TRP A 265 -8.09 3.26 -4.95
C TRP A 265 -8.55 2.86 -3.55
N TYR A 266 -8.27 1.62 -3.14
CA TYR A 266 -8.67 1.11 -1.82
C TYR A 266 -7.97 1.80 -0.64
N GLY A 267 -6.71 2.18 -0.79
CA GLY A 267 -5.93 2.81 0.27
C GLY A 267 -6.17 4.31 0.43
N ARG A 268 -6.74 4.99 -0.59
CA ARG A 268 -6.94 6.44 -0.58
C ARG A 268 -8.38 6.87 -0.42
N MET A 269 -9.33 6.04 -0.84
CA MET A 269 -10.75 6.34 -0.64
C MET A 269 -11.11 6.34 0.83
N ALA A 270 -11.40 7.54 1.31
CA ALA A 270 -11.61 7.77 2.72
C ALA A 270 -13.08 7.82 3.11
N PHE A 271 -13.42 7.03 4.11
CA PHE A 271 -14.74 7.00 4.71
C PHE A 271 -14.82 7.98 5.89
N PHE A 272 -14.89 9.28 5.59
CA PHE A 272 -14.87 10.32 6.62
C PHE A 272 -16.03 10.21 7.62
N LEU A 273 -15.70 10.24 8.92
CA LEU A 273 -16.69 10.27 10.00
C LEU A 273 -17.36 11.63 10.17
N LYS A 274 -16.57 12.70 10.03
CA LYS A 274 -16.97 14.10 10.24
C LYS A 274 -17.18 14.79 8.91
N GLY A 275 -18.34 15.45 8.78
CA GLY A 275 -18.64 16.35 7.68
C GLY A 275 -19.16 17.69 8.19
N GLY A 276 -19.29 18.66 7.30
CA GLY A 276 -19.72 20.03 7.62
C GLY A 276 -18.92 21.09 6.88
N THR A 277 -19.12 22.36 7.24
CA THR A 277 -18.43 23.50 6.62
C THR A 277 -16.93 23.53 6.93
N ASP A 278 -16.57 23.06 8.13
CA ASP A 278 -15.19 23.05 8.62
C ASP A 278 -14.55 21.64 8.50
N ALA A 279 -15.10 20.80 7.62
CA ALA A 279 -14.63 19.44 7.36
C ALA A 279 -14.20 19.28 5.89
N LEU A 280 -13.65 18.12 5.54
CA LEU A 280 -13.21 17.82 4.17
C LEU A 280 -14.36 17.40 3.24
N VAL A 281 -15.52 17.06 3.81
CA VAL A 281 -16.71 16.62 3.07
C VAL A 281 -17.99 17.19 3.68
N GLY A 282 -19.08 17.20 2.90
CA GLY A 282 -20.42 17.53 3.40
C GLY A 282 -20.91 16.58 4.51
N GLU A 283 -21.75 17.08 5.41
CA GLU A 283 -22.29 16.30 6.54
C GLU A 283 -23.03 15.02 6.09
N ARG A 284 -23.85 15.13 5.06
CA ARG A 284 -24.53 13.99 4.45
C ARG A 284 -23.54 12.98 3.88
N ASP A 285 -22.51 13.43 3.18
CA ASP A 285 -21.52 12.51 2.59
C ASP A 285 -20.70 11.79 3.67
N ALA A 286 -20.33 12.46 4.76
CA ALA A 286 -19.71 11.80 5.91
C ALA A 286 -20.65 10.79 6.59
N ARG A 287 -21.96 11.10 6.69
CA ARG A 287 -22.97 10.16 7.18
C ARG A 287 -23.01 8.91 6.30
N ILE A 288 -23.15 9.07 4.99
CA ILE A 288 -23.17 7.95 4.04
C ILE A 288 -21.84 7.18 4.07
N ALA A 289 -20.69 7.85 4.17
CA ALA A 289 -19.39 7.22 4.30
C ALA A 289 -19.27 6.33 5.54
N THR A 290 -19.78 6.78 6.69
CA THR A 290 -19.78 5.97 7.91
C THR A 290 -20.64 4.72 7.73
N ILE A 291 -21.81 4.85 7.10
CA ILE A 291 -22.70 3.71 6.81
C ILE A 291 -22.02 2.74 5.83
N GLN A 292 -21.40 3.24 4.75
CA GLN A 292 -20.67 2.43 3.76
C GLN A 292 -19.61 1.55 4.42
N ALA A 293 -18.73 2.16 5.24
CA ALA A 293 -17.66 1.44 5.93
C ALA A 293 -18.21 0.44 6.96
N SER A 294 -19.31 0.78 7.64
CA SER A 294 -20.00 -0.14 8.56
C SER A 294 -20.57 -1.36 7.85
N LEU A 295 -21.22 -1.16 6.69
CA LEU A 295 -21.76 -2.25 5.86
C LEU A 295 -20.64 -3.16 5.34
N ILE A 296 -19.56 -2.58 4.78
CA ILE A 296 -18.40 -3.36 4.31
C ILE A 296 -17.83 -4.19 5.47
N SER A 297 -17.56 -3.55 6.62
CA SER A 297 -16.93 -4.20 7.76
C SER A 297 -17.79 -5.31 8.34
N ALA A 298 -19.10 -5.10 8.43
CA ALA A 298 -20.04 -6.10 8.94
C ALA A 298 -20.22 -7.31 8.00
N GLU A 299 -20.07 -7.13 6.69
CA GLU A 299 -20.24 -8.20 5.71
C GLU A 299 -18.94 -9.01 5.46
N LEU A 300 -17.75 -8.42 5.68
CA LEU A 300 -16.47 -9.12 5.48
C LEU A 300 -16.41 -10.53 6.14
N PRO A 301 -16.84 -10.73 7.42
CA PRO A 301 -16.83 -12.05 8.06
C PRO A 301 -17.91 -13.01 7.53
N ASN A 302 -18.92 -12.49 6.83
CA ASN A 302 -20.12 -13.22 6.44
C ASN A 302 -20.10 -13.64 4.95
N VAL A 303 -19.40 -12.88 4.11
CA VAL A 303 -19.26 -13.16 2.68
C VAL A 303 -18.13 -14.16 2.45
N LYS A 304 -18.45 -15.29 1.83
CA LYS A 304 -17.47 -16.31 1.44
C LYS A 304 -16.90 -16.04 0.06
N VAL A 305 -15.62 -16.34 -0.07
CA VAL A 305 -14.86 -16.30 -1.32
C VAL A 305 -13.95 -17.53 -1.36
N ASN A 306 -14.18 -18.41 -2.34
CA ASN A 306 -13.55 -19.74 -2.38
C ASN A 306 -13.81 -20.52 -1.06
N ASP A 307 -12.76 -21.03 -0.42
CA ASP A 307 -12.83 -21.78 0.85
C ASP A 307 -12.69 -20.89 2.09
N ALA A 308 -12.61 -19.57 1.92
CA ALA A 308 -12.40 -18.59 2.99
C ALA A 308 -13.51 -17.53 3.03
N THR A 309 -13.50 -16.68 4.05
CA THR A 309 -14.30 -15.46 4.14
C THR A 309 -13.53 -14.28 3.55
N CYS A 310 -14.25 -13.25 3.10
CA CYS A 310 -13.60 -12.00 2.67
C CYS A 310 -12.78 -11.38 3.81
N TRP A 311 -13.19 -11.59 5.07
CA TRP A 311 -12.41 -11.23 6.26
C TRP A 311 -11.06 -11.93 6.32
N GLU A 312 -11.00 -13.24 6.09
CA GLU A 312 -9.74 -13.99 6.09
C GLU A 312 -8.82 -13.56 4.94
N THR A 313 -9.37 -13.34 3.75
CA THR A 313 -8.61 -12.80 2.60
C THR A 313 -8.10 -11.40 2.88
N TRP A 314 -8.95 -10.49 3.36
CA TRP A 314 -8.56 -9.12 3.71
C TRP A 314 -7.49 -9.11 4.81
N ASN A 315 -7.65 -9.92 5.85
CA ASN A 315 -6.66 -10.05 6.93
C ASN A 315 -5.32 -10.58 6.44
N ARG A 316 -5.32 -11.56 5.53
CA ARG A 316 -4.09 -12.08 4.92
C ARG A 316 -3.36 -10.98 4.17
N ILE A 317 -4.06 -10.25 3.30
CA ILE A 317 -3.46 -9.13 2.54
C ILE A 317 -2.98 -8.03 3.50
N TYR A 318 -3.81 -7.61 4.47
CA TYR A 318 -3.50 -6.50 5.36
C TYR A 318 -2.38 -6.83 6.36
N SER A 319 -2.37 -8.03 6.95
CA SER A 319 -1.32 -8.44 7.89
C SER A 319 0.06 -8.49 7.22
N VAL A 320 0.11 -9.00 5.98
CA VAL A 320 1.35 -9.06 5.22
C VAL A 320 1.74 -7.66 4.76
N THR A 321 0.85 -6.89 4.12
CA THR A 321 1.20 -5.54 3.66
C THR A 321 1.61 -4.63 4.82
N SER A 322 0.93 -4.69 5.96
CA SER A 322 1.31 -3.88 7.13
C SER A 322 2.68 -4.25 7.74
N PHE A 323 3.13 -5.49 7.55
CA PHE A 323 4.51 -5.88 7.89
C PHE A 323 5.53 -5.13 7.00
N PHE A 324 5.24 -4.96 5.71
CA PHE A 324 6.16 -4.32 4.76
C PHE A 324 6.06 -2.79 4.80
N VAL A 325 4.85 -2.22 4.84
CA VAL A 325 4.64 -0.78 4.63
C VAL A 325 4.11 -0.05 5.87
N GLY A 326 3.93 -0.75 6.99
CA GLY A 326 3.36 -0.21 8.21
C GLY A 326 1.83 -0.32 8.26
N THR A 327 1.26 -0.06 9.45
CA THR A 327 -0.19 -0.14 9.63
C THR A 327 -0.91 1.05 9.01
N ALA A 328 -2.14 0.83 8.54
CA ALA A 328 -3.01 1.92 8.13
C ALA A 328 -3.21 2.97 9.24
N ASP A 329 -3.19 4.24 8.83
CA ASP A 329 -3.48 5.40 9.68
C ASP A 329 -4.99 5.56 9.89
N ASP A 330 -5.80 5.26 8.87
CA ASP A 330 -7.26 5.32 8.93
C ASP A 330 -7.87 4.14 9.70
N LEU A 331 -9.12 4.31 10.12
CA LEU A 331 -9.93 3.25 10.73
C LEU A 331 -10.13 2.11 9.74
N THR A 332 -9.84 0.89 10.20
CA THR A 332 -9.96 -0.32 9.40
C THR A 332 -11.22 -1.10 9.80
N PRO A 333 -11.58 -2.16 9.06
CA PRO A 333 -12.63 -3.08 9.48
C PRO A 333 -12.52 -3.61 10.92
N TYR A 334 -11.31 -3.72 11.49
CA TYR A 334 -11.14 -4.08 12.91
C TYR A 334 -11.82 -3.07 13.84
N GLU A 335 -11.55 -1.78 13.67
CA GLU A 335 -12.14 -0.71 14.48
C GLU A 335 -13.65 -0.61 14.29
N TYR A 336 -14.13 -0.75 13.05
CA TYR A 336 -15.56 -0.74 12.76
C TYR A 336 -16.29 -1.92 13.42
N LEU A 337 -15.76 -3.14 13.33
CA LEU A 337 -16.37 -4.30 13.99
C LEU A 337 -16.37 -4.17 15.52
N GLU A 338 -15.29 -3.65 16.11
CA GLU A 338 -15.23 -3.38 17.55
C GLU A 338 -16.28 -2.35 17.98
N ALA A 339 -16.38 -1.23 17.26
CA ALA A 339 -17.33 -0.17 17.56
C ALA A 339 -18.79 -0.65 17.38
N ILE A 340 -19.07 -1.39 16.31
CA ILE A 340 -20.39 -1.98 16.06
C ILE A 340 -20.77 -2.92 17.20
N GLY A 341 -19.85 -3.80 17.63
CA GLY A 341 -20.09 -4.72 18.73
C GLY A 341 -20.36 -4.01 20.07
N LYS A 342 -19.71 -2.87 20.33
CA LYS A 342 -19.92 -2.06 21.53
C LYS A 342 -21.27 -1.34 21.54
N VAL A 343 -21.66 -0.74 20.42
CA VAL A 343 -22.88 0.09 20.33
C VAL A 343 -24.13 -0.75 20.13
N PHE A 344 -24.08 -1.74 19.24
CA PHE A 344 -25.25 -2.53 18.84
C PHE A 344 -25.30 -3.92 19.48
N GLY A 345 -24.22 -4.37 20.11
CA GLY A 345 -24.10 -5.71 20.68
C GLY A 345 -23.72 -6.78 19.66
N THR A 346 -23.90 -8.05 20.03
CA THR A 346 -23.47 -9.21 19.23
C THR A 346 -24.40 -9.56 18.06
N GLU A 347 -25.65 -9.13 18.11
CA GLU A 347 -26.65 -9.34 17.04
C GLU A 347 -26.90 -8.00 16.34
N PHE A 348 -25.99 -7.61 15.47
CA PHE A 348 -26.10 -6.37 14.71
C PHE A 348 -27.12 -6.49 13.57
N ASP A 349 -28.16 -5.66 13.58
CA ASP A 349 -29.05 -5.46 12.43
C ASP A 349 -28.64 -4.17 11.71
N VAL A 350 -28.20 -4.30 10.45
CA VAL A 350 -27.79 -3.17 9.60
C VAL A 350 -28.82 -2.05 9.51
N ARG A 351 -30.12 -2.34 9.74
CA ARG A 351 -31.19 -1.33 9.79
C ARG A 351 -31.05 -0.35 10.95
N GLN A 352 -30.30 -0.71 12.01
CA GLN A 352 -30.00 0.19 13.12
C GLN A 352 -29.16 1.39 12.68
N LEU A 353 -28.37 1.26 11.61
CA LEU A 353 -27.58 2.37 11.05
C LEU A 353 -28.45 3.49 10.43
N ALA A 354 -29.71 3.22 10.11
CA ALA A 354 -30.64 4.25 9.66
C ALA A 354 -31.09 5.18 10.81
N ASN A 355 -31.01 4.72 12.06
CA ASN A 355 -31.37 5.53 13.22
C ASN A 355 -30.29 6.60 13.48
N GLU A 356 -30.71 7.87 13.59
CA GLU A 356 -29.78 8.99 13.77
C GLU A 356 -29.01 8.95 15.10
N GLU A 357 -29.67 8.62 16.20
CA GLU A 357 -29.06 8.52 17.53
C GLU A 357 -28.06 7.36 17.57
N ALA A 358 -28.45 6.21 17.06
CA ALA A 358 -27.58 5.03 17.05
C ALA A 358 -26.35 5.20 16.14
N LEU A 359 -26.50 5.91 15.00
CA LEU A 359 -25.36 6.25 14.15
C LEU A 359 -24.46 7.31 14.83
N LEU A 360 -25.04 8.23 15.61
CA LEU A 360 -24.27 9.21 16.37
C LEU A 360 -23.43 8.51 17.45
N ASP A 361 -24.00 7.55 18.17
CA ASP A 361 -23.28 6.73 19.15
C ASP A 361 -22.14 5.94 18.49
N LEU A 362 -22.38 5.33 17.33
CA LEU A 362 -21.33 4.66 16.55
C LEU A 362 -20.21 5.63 16.16
N LYS A 363 -20.54 6.81 15.66
CA LYS A 363 -19.54 7.85 15.33
C LYS A 363 -18.75 8.30 16.55
N ALA A 364 -19.41 8.42 17.70
CA ALA A 364 -18.76 8.81 18.95
C ALA A 364 -17.78 7.75 19.45
N GLU A 365 -18.10 6.46 19.32
CA GLU A 365 -17.18 5.37 19.63
C GLU A 365 -16.00 5.34 18.65
N LEU A 366 -16.26 5.43 17.34
CA LEU A 366 -15.20 5.44 16.32
C LEU A 366 -14.25 6.64 16.47
N ALA A 367 -14.77 7.82 16.85
CA ALA A 367 -13.96 9.02 17.06
C ALA A 367 -13.05 8.96 18.30
N GLN A 368 -13.33 8.06 19.26
CA GLN A 368 -12.46 7.82 20.41
C GLN A 368 -11.29 6.87 20.09
N MET A 369 -11.35 6.21 18.94
CA MET A 369 -10.31 5.29 18.50
C MET A 369 -9.13 6.05 17.88
N ARG A 370 -8.32 5.35 17.07
CA ARG A 370 -7.12 5.93 16.45
C ARG A 370 -7.52 7.04 15.48
N ASN A 371 -6.97 8.23 15.69
CA ASN A 371 -7.00 9.28 14.67
C ASN A 371 -5.92 8.98 13.62
N PRO A 372 -6.15 9.33 12.35
CA PRO A 372 -5.11 9.21 11.32
C PRO A 372 -3.89 10.05 11.72
N GLU A 373 -2.72 9.39 11.82
CA GLU A 373 -1.45 10.03 12.22
C GLU A 373 -0.81 10.81 11.07
N ILE A 374 -1.03 10.37 9.83
CA ILE A 374 -0.68 11.06 8.59
C ILE A 374 -1.86 10.90 7.64
N TYR A 375 -2.24 11.97 6.95
CA TYR A 375 -3.28 11.91 5.93
C TYR A 375 -2.67 12.09 4.54
N GLY A 376 -2.89 11.12 3.65
CA GLY A 376 -2.51 11.16 2.23
C GLY A 376 -3.29 12.17 1.38
N GLY A 377 -3.62 13.34 1.92
CA GLY A 377 -4.40 14.38 1.25
C GLY A 377 -5.11 15.33 2.23
N SER A 378 -4.39 16.02 3.11
CA SER A 378 -4.96 17.07 3.95
C SER A 378 -4.32 18.41 3.62
N GLY A 379 -5.02 19.20 2.82
CA GLY A 379 -4.75 20.63 2.73
C GLY A 379 -5.06 21.30 4.06
N ILE A 380 -4.11 21.22 5.00
CA ILE A 380 -3.91 22.04 6.22
C ILE A 380 -5.00 21.97 7.30
N CYS A 381 -4.52 21.87 8.55
CA CYS A 381 -5.22 21.93 9.82
C CYS A 381 -6.12 23.15 10.02
#